data_AF-A0A0H3FH28-F1
#
_entry.id   AF-A0A0H3FH28-F1
#
_cell.length_a   1.000
_cell.length_b   1.000
_cell.length_c   1.000
_cell.angle_alpha   90.00
_cell.angle_beta   90.00
_cell.angle_gamma   90.00
#
_symmetry.space_group_name_H-M   'P 1'
#
loop_
_entity.id
_entity.type
_entity.pdbx_description
1 polymer ?
#
loop_
_entity_poly.entity_id
_entity_poly.type
_entity_poly.pdbx_seq_one_letter_code
_entity_poly.pdbx_strand_id
1 'polypeptide(L)'
;MSVKLSAYVWDGCAAAGLKISAVAIMARLADFSSDEGLCWPSITTIARQLGAGESTVRTTLGKLEADGWITSTQRRKGNRNTSNMYQLNIAKLRAAAQPSDSDASKSNTSKSDTSNSDRSKSDASKSNTNTGFHPSESGGDPLVNSKQDPSDIKPLCQPAAQTDAEVEITDQAKQVLNYLNQTTGSRYQVSKSSLDNIRARLREGFTPEEQQLTVDYMHAKWGGDLEMAEYLRPSTLFQPSKFPGYLEGANAWNRAGRPARKNGKWDRGEVAVDTSERDSAYRRFISGVAASKAPSDLEKLVCTEASKASVRGMRSDFAISTWNRIWKECAQRRQQGKSA
;
A
#
# COMPACT_ATOMS: atom_id res chain seq x y z
N MET A 1 -34.81 0.98 -2.20
CA MET A 1 -34.30 1.90 -1.17
C MET A 1 -35.43 2.07 -0.16
N SER A 2 -35.25 1.60 1.08
CA SER A 2 -36.27 1.76 2.12
C SER A 2 -36.04 3.06 2.89
N VAL A 3 -36.91 4.06 2.69
CA VAL A 3 -36.86 5.36 3.39
C VAL A 3 -37.11 5.21 4.90
N LYS A 4 -37.75 4.10 5.31
CA LYS A 4 -38.03 3.80 6.73
C LYS A 4 -36.77 3.36 7.47
N LEU A 5 -35.92 2.56 6.83
CA LEU A 5 -34.71 2.02 7.46
C LEU A 5 -33.62 3.06 7.66
N SER A 6 -33.49 4.01 6.74
CA SER A 6 -32.51 5.10 6.89
C SER A 6 -32.80 5.96 8.13
N ALA A 7 -34.07 6.28 8.41
CA ALA A 7 -34.46 7.00 9.62
C ALA A 7 -34.08 6.22 10.90
N TYR A 8 -34.46 4.93 11.00
CA TYR A 8 -34.11 4.10 12.15
C TYR A 8 -32.60 3.91 12.36
N VAL A 9 -31.81 3.96 11.28
CA VAL A 9 -30.35 3.89 11.38
C VAL A 9 -29.79 5.16 12.02
N TRP A 10 -30.25 6.35 11.64
CA TRP A 10 -29.77 7.58 12.26
C TRP A 10 -30.15 7.64 13.74
N ASP A 11 -31.41 7.36 14.08
CA ASP A 11 -31.90 7.43 15.46
C ASP A 11 -31.30 6.32 16.33
N GLY A 12 -31.33 5.07 15.85
CA GLY A 12 -30.84 3.91 16.59
C GLY A 12 -29.33 3.89 16.75
N CYS A 13 -28.56 4.34 15.74
CA CYS A 13 -27.11 4.38 15.86
C CYS A 13 -26.62 5.57 16.71
N ALA A 14 -27.33 6.70 16.70
CA ALA A 14 -27.04 7.82 17.59
C ALA A 14 -27.31 7.46 19.05
N ALA A 15 -28.46 6.84 19.34
CA ALA A 15 -28.82 6.38 20.68
C ALA A 15 -27.86 5.32 21.24
N ALA A 16 -27.33 4.45 20.38
CA ALA A 16 -26.36 3.42 20.78
C ALA A 16 -24.90 3.89 20.81
N GLY A 17 -24.62 5.18 20.56
CA GLY A 17 -23.27 5.74 20.68
C GLY A 17 -22.27 5.25 19.63
N LEU A 18 -22.74 4.88 18.43
CA LEU A 18 -21.85 4.40 17.37
C LEU A 18 -20.96 5.53 16.83
N LYS A 19 -19.71 5.18 16.49
CA LYS A 19 -18.79 6.11 15.83
C LYS A 19 -19.35 6.53 14.48
N ILE A 20 -19.10 7.77 14.08
CA ILE A 20 -19.65 8.36 12.85
C ILE A 20 -19.37 7.55 11.58
N SER A 21 -18.20 6.89 11.52
CA SER A 21 -17.85 5.99 10.41
C SER A 21 -18.74 4.75 10.35
N ALA A 22 -19.16 4.21 11.49
CA ALA A 22 -20.10 3.09 11.58
C ALA A 22 -21.51 3.52 11.20
N VAL A 23 -21.96 4.70 11.65
CA VAL A 23 -23.25 5.29 11.26
C VAL A 23 -23.31 5.51 9.75
N ALA A 24 -22.26 6.08 9.15
CA ALA A 24 -22.20 6.33 7.72
C ALA A 24 -22.24 5.03 6.88
N ILE A 25 -21.55 3.97 7.32
CA ILE A 25 -21.61 2.66 6.68
C ILE A 25 -23.01 2.07 6.81
N MET A 26 -23.62 2.15 8.00
CA MET A 26 -24.96 1.65 8.26
C MET A 26 -26.02 2.36 7.41
N ALA A 27 -25.93 3.69 7.29
CA ALA A 27 -26.82 4.50 6.46
C ALA A 27 -26.70 4.09 4.98
N ARG A 28 -25.47 3.86 4.51
CA ARG A 28 -25.23 3.41 3.13
C ARG A 28 -25.76 2.00 2.87
N LEU A 29 -25.68 1.10 3.85
CA LEU A 29 -26.30 -0.22 3.77
C LEU A 29 -27.84 -0.10 3.71
N ALA A 30 -28.42 0.79 4.52
CA ALA A 30 -29.87 1.05 4.53
C ALA A 30 -30.37 1.59 3.19
N ASP A 31 -29.63 2.48 2.54
CA ASP A 31 -29.97 2.97 1.20
C ASP A 31 -30.12 1.83 0.18
N PHE A 32 -29.22 0.84 0.25
CA PHE A 32 -29.25 -0.33 -0.63
C PHE A 32 -30.18 -1.45 -0.16
N SER A 33 -30.82 -1.30 1.01
CA SER A 33 -31.63 -2.35 1.61
C SER A 33 -33.05 -2.41 1.06
N SER A 34 -33.59 -3.63 1.01
CA SER A 34 -35.03 -3.89 0.91
C SER A 34 -35.72 -3.58 2.24
N ASP A 35 -37.06 -3.60 2.26
CA ASP A 35 -37.82 -3.38 3.51
C ASP A 35 -37.55 -4.45 4.59
N GLU A 36 -37.03 -5.61 4.18
CA GLU A 36 -36.55 -6.71 5.03
C GLU A 36 -35.10 -6.50 5.54
N GLY A 37 -34.44 -5.41 5.14
CA GLY A 37 -33.08 -5.06 5.57
C GLY A 37 -31.97 -5.80 4.83
N LEU A 38 -32.27 -6.43 3.69
CA LEU A 38 -31.30 -7.18 2.88
C LEU A 38 -30.61 -6.29 1.85
N CYS A 39 -29.27 -6.34 1.77
CA CYS A 39 -28.49 -5.61 0.77
C CYS A 39 -27.22 -6.37 0.34
N TRP A 40 -26.67 -6.02 -0.84
CA TRP A 40 -25.48 -6.65 -1.43
C TRP A 40 -24.46 -5.68 -2.07
N PRO A 41 -24.15 -4.52 -1.44
CA PRO A 41 -23.09 -3.66 -1.94
C PRO A 41 -21.70 -4.30 -1.78
N SER A 42 -20.82 -4.07 -2.76
CA SER A 42 -19.41 -4.45 -2.61
C SER A 42 -18.71 -3.52 -1.62
N ILE A 43 -17.70 -4.03 -0.92
CA ILE A 43 -16.84 -3.23 -0.02
C ILE A 43 -16.21 -2.06 -0.78
N THR A 44 -15.81 -2.28 -2.02
CA THR A 44 -15.24 -1.26 -2.91
C THR A 44 -16.24 -0.14 -3.22
N THR A 45 -17.52 -0.47 -3.37
CA THR A 45 -18.59 0.52 -3.62
C THR A 45 -18.85 1.37 -2.38
N ILE A 46 -18.92 0.75 -1.21
CA ILE A 46 -19.10 1.45 0.08
C ILE A 46 -17.91 2.40 0.33
N ALA A 47 -16.69 1.90 0.16
CA ALA A 47 -15.45 2.67 0.33
C ALA A 47 -15.43 3.91 -0.56
N ARG A 48 -15.74 3.73 -1.85
CA ARG A 48 -15.78 4.83 -2.83
C ARG A 48 -16.84 5.88 -2.49
N GLN A 49 -18.04 5.46 -2.08
CA GLN A 49 -19.13 6.40 -1.80
C GLN A 49 -18.94 7.16 -0.49
N LEU A 50 -18.30 6.54 0.50
CA LEU A 50 -18.05 7.16 1.81
C LEU A 50 -16.69 7.86 1.91
N GLY A 51 -15.86 7.80 0.85
CA GLY A 51 -14.49 8.32 0.89
C GLY A 51 -13.60 7.62 1.93
N ALA A 52 -13.98 6.42 2.38
CA ALA A 52 -13.28 5.66 3.40
C ALA A 52 -12.40 4.57 2.78
N GLY A 53 -11.24 4.28 3.39
CA GLY A 53 -10.40 3.18 2.95
C GLY A 53 -11.11 1.82 3.11
N GLU A 54 -10.89 0.88 2.18
CA GLU A 54 -11.53 -0.43 2.24
C GLU A 54 -11.26 -1.20 3.54
N SER A 55 -10.05 -1.04 4.11
CA SER A 55 -9.69 -1.63 5.40
C SER A 55 -10.54 -1.08 6.54
N THR A 56 -10.85 0.22 6.52
CA THR A 56 -11.75 0.87 7.48
C THR A 56 -13.17 0.32 7.34
N VAL A 57 -13.65 0.15 6.11
CA VAL A 57 -14.97 -0.44 5.83
C VAL A 57 -15.04 -1.87 6.35
N ARG A 58 -14.05 -2.73 6.05
CA ARG A 58 -13.99 -4.12 6.55
C ARG A 58 -13.96 -4.18 8.08
N THR A 59 -13.11 -3.36 8.70
CA THR A 59 -12.99 -3.34 10.16
C THR A 59 -14.28 -2.89 10.83
N THR A 60 -14.95 -1.89 10.26
CA THR A 60 -16.20 -1.36 10.82
C THR A 60 -17.36 -2.32 10.61
N LEU A 61 -17.44 -2.99 9.46
CA LEU A 61 -18.42 -4.06 9.22
C LEU A 61 -18.23 -5.23 10.21
N GLY A 62 -16.98 -5.66 10.46
CA GLY A 62 -16.71 -6.70 11.45
C GLY A 62 -17.10 -6.30 12.88
N LYS A 63 -16.94 -5.01 13.24
CA LYS A 63 -17.43 -4.48 14.52
C LYS A 63 -18.95 -4.47 14.59
N LEU A 64 -19.62 -3.98 13.54
CA LEU A 64 -21.08 -3.99 13.46
C LEU A 64 -21.67 -5.41 13.53
N GLU A 65 -20.97 -6.39 12.96
CA GLU A 65 -21.34 -7.80 13.04
C GLU A 65 -21.12 -8.38 14.44
N ALA A 66 -19.96 -8.12 15.07
CA ALA A 66 -19.69 -8.54 16.45
C ALA A 66 -20.68 -7.93 17.45
N ASP A 67 -21.07 -6.67 17.22
CA ASP A 67 -22.07 -5.97 18.00
C ASP A 67 -23.51 -6.38 17.62
N GLY A 68 -23.72 -7.26 16.64
CA GLY A 68 -25.03 -7.79 16.26
C GLY A 68 -25.96 -6.81 15.55
N TRP A 69 -25.41 -5.73 14.97
CA TRP A 69 -26.15 -4.75 14.18
C TRP A 69 -26.45 -5.24 12.77
N ILE A 70 -25.56 -6.05 12.21
CA ILE A 70 -25.69 -6.66 10.89
C ILE A 70 -25.27 -8.13 10.92
N THR A 71 -25.74 -8.91 9.96
CA THR A 71 -25.27 -10.27 9.69
C THR A 71 -24.67 -10.32 8.28
N SER A 72 -23.47 -10.86 8.13
CA SER A 72 -22.82 -11.03 6.82
C SER A 72 -22.91 -12.49 6.36
N THR A 73 -23.47 -12.71 5.17
CA THR A 73 -23.50 -14.03 4.52
C THR A 73 -22.66 -14.00 3.24
N GLN A 74 -21.68 -14.90 3.14
CA GLN A 74 -20.89 -15.02 1.92
C GLN A 74 -21.73 -15.66 0.81
N ARG A 75 -21.86 -14.97 -0.31
CA ARG A 75 -22.46 -15.55 -1.52
C ARG A 75 -21.34 -16.16 -2.36
N ARG A 76 -21.48 -17.43 -2.71
CA ARG A 76 -20.64 -18.09 -3.73
C ARG A 76 -21.49 -18.41 -4.95
N LYS A 77 -21.02 -18.02 -6.13
CA LYS A 77 -21.58 -18.45 -7.42
C LYS A 77 -20.46 -19.17 -8.19
N GLY A 78 -20.36 -20.49 -8.02
CA GLY A 78 -19.26 -21.28 -8.57
C GLY A 78 -17.89 -20.86 -8.02
N ASN A 79 -16.86 -20.79 -8.87
CA ASN A 79 -15.48 -20.43 -8.51
C ASN A 79 -15.22 -18.89 -8.43
N ARG A 80 -16.27 -18.05 -8.54
CA ARG A 80 -16.13 -16.59 -8.42
C ARG A 80 -16.75 -16.13 -7.10
N ASN A 81 -15.96 -15.41 -6.30
CA ASN A 81 -16.45 -14.79 -5.08
C ASN A 81 -17.40 -13.64 -5.47
N THR A 82 -18.68 -13.77 -5.13
CA THR A 82 -19.65 -12.66 -5.30
C THR A 82 -19.59 -11.73 -4.08
N SER A 83 -20.12 -10.51 -4.18
CA SER A 83 -20.20 -9.63 -3.01
C SER A 83 -20.98 -10.29 -1.87
N ASN A 84 -20.54 -10.05 -0.63
CA ASN A 84 -21.24 -10.52 0.56
C ASN A 84 -22.66 -9.91 0.60
N MET A 85 -23.59 -10.69 1.14
CA MET A 85 -24.93 -10.23 1.47
C MET A 85 -24.92 -9.75 2.93
N TYR A 86 -25.37 -8.53 3.16
CA TYR A 86 -25.53 -7.98 4.50
C TYR A 86 -27.02 -7.88 4.83
N GLN A 87 -27.37 -8.30 6.04
CA GLN A 87 -28.72 -8.16 6.59
C GLN A 87 -28.67 -7.24 7.81
N LEU A 88 -29.44 -6.17 7.78
CA LEU A 88 -29.60 -5.25 8.90
C LEU A 88 -30.48 -5.88 9.98
N ASN A 89 -30.08 -5.77 11.25
CA ASN A 89 -30.91 -6.20 12.37
C ASN A 89 -31.95 -5.12 12.70
N ILE A 90 -33.09 -5.18 12.00
CA ILE A 90 -34.18 -4.18 12.11
C ILE A 90 -34.77 -4.16 13.53
N ALA A 91 -34.89 -5.32 14.18
CA ALA A 91 -35.42 -5.41 15.54
C ALA A 91 -34.55 -4.64 16.53
N LYS A 92 -33.23 -4.80 16.44
CA LYS A 92 -32.27 -4.07 17.26
C LYS A 92 -32.25 -2.57 16.97
N LEU A 93 -32.31 -2.18 15.69
CA LEU A 93 -32.38 -0.78 15.28
C LEU A 93 -33.64 -0.09 15.82
N ARG A 94 -34.80 -0.75 15.73
CA ARG A 94 -36.07 -0.23 16.26
C ARG A 94 -36.05 -0.12 17.77
N ALA A 95 -35.51 -1.12 18.47
CA ALA A 95 -35.36 -1.09 19.93
C ALA A 95 -34.43 0.05 20.39
N ALA A 96 -33.36 0.32 19.64
CA ALA A 96 -32.44 1.42 19.95
C ALA A 96 -33.01 2.82 19.61
N ALA A 97 -33.88 2.92 18.60
CA ALA A 97 -34.47 4.18 18.15
C ALA A 97 -35.67 4.65 19.01
N GLN A 98 -36.27 3.77 19.82
CA GLN A 98 -37.37 4.13 20.71
C GLN A 98 -36.81 4.43 22.11
N PRO A 99 -36.82 5.69 22.59
CA PRO A 99 -36.55 5.99 23.99
C PRO A 99 -37.76 5.53 24.82
N SER A 100 -37.58 4.51 25.65
CA SER A 100 -38.62 4.08 26.57
C SER A 100 -38.68 5.02 27.77
N ASP A 101 -39.62 5.96 27.76
CA ASP A 101 -40.23 6.51 28.98
C ASP A 101 -41.45 5.66 29.37
N SER A 102 -41.38 5.04 30.55
CA SER A 102 -42.43 4.41 31.39
C SER A 102 -43.34 3.27 30.85
N ASP A 103 -43.15 2.10 31.49
CA ASP A 103 -44.13 1.29 32.26
C ASP A 103 -45.40 0.66 31.62
N ALA A 104 -45.69 -0.55 32.11
CA ALA A 104 -46.89 -1.40 31.96
C ALA A 104 -47.14 -2.17 30.64
N SER A 105 -46.70 -3.43 30.58
CA SER A 105 -47.61 -4.59 30.76
C SER A 105 -46.97 -5.95 30.42
N LYS A 106 -46.64 -6.68 31.49
CA LYS A 106 -46.90 -8.11 31.76
C LYS A 106 -46.77 -9.13 30.60
N SER A 107 -45.79 -10.02 30.73
CA SER A 107 -46.09 -11.43 30.99
C SER A 107 -44.99 -12.09 31.85
N ASN A 108 -45.44 -12.68 32.96
CA ASN A 108 -44.69 -13.51 33.89
C ASN A 108 -44.28 -14.84 33.21
N THR A 109 -43.14 -15.43 33.59
CA THR A 109 -42.95 -16.72 34.31
C THR A 109 -41.52 -17.17 33.93
N SER A 110 -40.52 -17.47 34.77
CA SER A 110 -40.41 -17.80 36.19
C SER A 110 -38.96 -17.57 36.68
N LYS A 111 -38.86 -17.13 37.95
CA LYS A 111 -37.90 -17.46 39.02
C LYS A 111 -36.69 -18.33 38.65
N SER A 112 -35.46 -17.96 39.04
CA SER A 112 -35.01 -18.21 40.41
C SER A 112 -34.07 -17.14 41.03
N ASP A 113 -34.31 -16.97 42.32
CA ASP A 113 -33.63 -16.22 43.38
C ASP A 113 -32.09 -16.17 43.35
N THR A 114 -31.47 -15.00 43.50
CA THR A 114 -31.20 -14.22 44.74
C THR A 114 -29.94 -14.69 45.47
N SER A 115 -28.85 -13.94 45.33
CA SER A 115 -28.12 -13.45 46.51
C SER A 115 -27.37 -12.14 46.20
N ASN A 116 -27.72 -11.12 46.98
CA ASN A 116 -27.01 -9.87 47.23
C ASN A 116 -25.57 -10.16 47.74
N SER A 117 -24.60 -9.24 47.80
CA SER A 117 -24.68 -7.81 48.12
C SER A 117 -23.35 -7.07 47.80
N ASP A 118 -23.47 -5.79 47.47
CA ASP A 118 -22.65 -4.64 47.90
C ASP A 118 -21.11 -4.74 47.95
N ARG A 119 -20.42 -3.80 47.28
CA ARG A 119 -20.12 -2.45 47.85
C ARG A 119 -19.14 -1.67 46.97
N SER A 120 -19.43 -0.39 46.79
CA SER A 120 -18.70 0.69 46.12
C SER A 120 -17.18 0.78 46.41
N LYS A 121 -16.38 1.19 45.41
CA LYS A 121 -15.83 2.57 45.29
C LYS A 121 -14.81 2.71 44.15
N SER A 122 -14.78 3.93 43.63
CA SER A 122 -13.82 4.61 42.76
C SER A 122 -12.34 4.42 43.14
N ASP A 123 -11.41 4.42 42.17
CA ASP A 123 -10.62 5.62 41.84
C ASP A 123 -9.65 5.41 40.66
N ALA A 124 -9.20 6.54 40.12
CA ALA A 124 -8.38 6.67 38.93
C ALA A 124 -6.86 6.53 39.17
N SER A 125 -6.15 6.30 38.06
CA SER A 125 -4.82 6.82 37.71
C SER A 125 -3.52 6.03 38.03
N LYS A 126 -2.78 5.82 36.93
CA LYS A 126 -1.32 6.02 36.70
C LYS A 126 -0.31 4.88 36.98
N SER A 127 0.31 4.49 35.85
CA SER A 127 1.75 4.41 35.55
C SER A 127 2.69 3.44 36.29
N ASN A 128 3.33 2.59 35.47
CA ASN A 128 4.78 2.52 35.20
C ASN A 128 5.50 1.17 35.48
N THR A 129 6.27 0.77 34.47
CA THR A 129 7.59 0.08 34.50
C THR A 129 7.78 -1.32 35.11
N ASN A 130 8.08 -2.24 34.18
CA ASN A 130 9.30 -3.07 34.07
C ASN A 130 9.56 -4.34 34.90
N THR A 131 10.06 -5.32 34.13
CA THR A 131 11.16 -6.29 34.38
C THR A 131 10.89 -7.59 35.14
N GLY A 132 11.03 -8.69 34.38
CA GLY A 132 11.99 -9.75 34.69
C GLY A 132 11.43 -11.05 35.28
N PHE A 133 11.55 -12.16 34.54
CA PHE A 133 12.30 -13.38 34.92
C PHE A 133 12.07 -14.50 33.87
N HIS A 134 13.18 -14.95 33.27
CA HIS A 134 13.41 -16.27 32.62
C HIS A 134 13.89 -17.24 33.75
N PRO A 135 14.24 -18.56 33.58
CA PRO A 135 14.30 -19.47 32.41
C PRO A 135 13.86 -20.95 32.69
N SER A 136 14.26 -21.84 31.76
CA SER A 136 14.03 -23.28 31.52
C SER A 136 14.49 -24.34 32.55
N GLU A 137 13.90 -25.55 32.45
CA GLU A 137 14.48 -26.88 32.79
C GLU A 137 14.09 -27.85 31.64
N SER A 138 14.97 -28.58 30.94
CA SER A 138 16.05 -29.51 31.29
C SER A 138 15.59 -30.95 31.60
N GLY A 139 15.72 -31.84 30.62
CA GLY A 139 16.29 -33.19 30.78
C GLY A 139 15.36 -34.39 31.04
N GLY A 140 15.50 -35.44 30.21
CA GLY A 140 15.21 -36.82 30.61
C GLY A 140 14.75 -37.77 29.49
N ASP A 141 15.71 -38.41 28.79
CA ASP A 141 15.48 -39.71 28.12
C ASP A 141 15.21 -40.81 29.18
N PRO A 142 14.53 -41.92 28.82
CA PRO A 142 15.32 -43.11 28.49
C PRO A 142 14.77 -43.98 27.34
N LEU A 143 15.76 -44.48 26.59
CA LEU A 143 15.86 -45.68 25.77
C LEU A 143 15.13 -46.93 26.33
N VAL A 144 14.35 -47.68 25.53
CA VAL A 144 14.39 -49.16 25.41
C VAL A 144 13.83 -49.64 24.05
N ASN A 145 14.62 -50.53 23.43
CA ASN A 145 14.43 -51.29 22.18
C ASN A 145 13.12 -52.10 22.05
N SER A 146 12.67 -52.29 20.81
CA SER A 146 12.48 -53.64 20.26
C SER A 146 12.49 -53.65 18.73
N LYS A 147 13.26 -54.56 18.15
CA LYS A 147 13.45 -54.79 16.70
C LYS A 147 12.35 -55.72 16.18
N GLN A 148 11.82 -55.43 14.99
CA GLN A 148 11.69 -56.44 13.93
C GLN A 148 11.40 -55.78 12.57
N ASP A 149 12.31 -56.00 11.64
CA ASP A 149 12.16 -55.93 10.18
C ASP A 149 12.48 -57.35 9.68
N PRO A 150 11.87 -57.85 8.59
CA PRO A 150 12.52 -57.60 7.31
C PRO A 150 11.58 -57.39 6.11
N SER A 151 12.06 -56.52 5.22
CA SER A 151 12.04 -56.64 3.75
C SER A 151 10.96 -55.90 2.96
N ASP A 152 11.47 -54.85 2.30
CA ASP A 152 11.27 -54.54 0.88
C ASP A 152 9.85 -54.17 0.41
N ILE A 153 9.61 -52.86 0.27
CA ILE A 153 9.49 -52.18 -1.04
C ILE A 153 9.49 -50.66 -0.76
N LYS A 154 10.61 -50.01 -1.10
CA LYS A 154 10.72 -48.56 -1.23
C LYS A 154 9.94 -48.14 -2.48
N PRO A 155 9.14 -47.06 -2.40
CA PRO A 155 9.35 -45.97 -3.33
C PRO A 155 10.01 -44.86 -2.53
N LEU A 156 11.33 -44.80 -2.66
CA LEU A 156 12.08 -43.58 -2.41
C LEU A 156 11.57 -42.59 -3.45
N CYS A 157 10.57 -41.78 -3.11
CA CYS A 157 10.36 -40.53 -3.81
C CYS A 157 11.58 -39.66 -3.52
N GLN A 158 12.53 -39.73 -4.45
CA GLN A 158 13.64 -38.81 -4.57
C GLN A 158 13.09 -37.37 -4.48
N PRO A 159 13.73 -36.43 -3.77
CA PRO A 159 13.50 -35.02 -4.03
C PRO A 159 13.80 -34.82 -5.52
N ALA A 160 12.80 -34.41 -6.29
CA ALA A 160 12.99 -34.02 -7.68
C ALA A 160 14.21 -33.10 -7.73
N ALA A 161 15.16 -33.41 -8.62
CA ALA A 161 16.31 -32.56 -8.90
C ALA A 161 15.81 -31.11 -8.95
N GLN A 162 16.20 -30.30 -7.97
CA GLN A 162 15.91 -28.88 -7.97
C GLN A 162 16.53 -28.36 -9.27
N THR A 163 15.69 -27.98 -10.22
CA THR A 163 16.11 -27.46 -11.50
C THR A 163 17.08 -26.30 -11.27
N ASP A 164 18.15 -26.22 -12.06
CA ASP A 164 19.17 -25.18 -11.93
C ASP A 164 18.55 -23.76 -11.83
N ALA A 165 17.43 -23.55 -12.50
CA ALA A 165 16.64 -22.31 -12.44
C ALA A 165 16.06 -21.99 -11.04
N GLU A 166 15.56 -22.96 -10.28
CA GLU A 166 14.99 -22.70 -8.94
C GLU A 166 16.09 -22.43 -7.90
N VAL A 167 17.28 -23.03 -8.09
CA VAL A 167 18.48 -22.73 -7.32
C VAL A 167 18.94 -21.30 -7.61
N GLU A 168 19.04 -20.93 -8.89
CA GLU A 168 19.42 -19.58 -9.30
C GLU A 168 18.43 -18.51 -8.79
N ILE A 169 17.12 -18.76 -8.90
CA ILE A 169 16.07 -17.88 -8.32
C ILE A 169 16.27 -17.73 -6.81
N THR A 170 16.62 -18.81 -6.11
CA THR A 170 16.86 -18.75 -4.68
C THR A 170 18.11 -17.95 -4.33
N ASP A 171 19.18 -18.05 -5.10
CA ASP A 171 20.41 -17.32 -4.86
C ASP A 171 20.27 -15.82 -5.20
N GLN A 172 19.59 -15.49 -6.31
CA GLN A 172 19.18 -14.12 -6.61
C GLN A 172 18.26 -13.55 -5.51
N ALA A 173 17.33 -14.35 -4.98
CA ALA A 173 16.48 -13.90 -3.89
C ALA A 173 17.26 -13.62 -2.60
N LYS A 174 18.26 -14.44 -2.27
CA LYS A 174 19.18 -14.18 -1.15
C LYS A 174 19.99 -12.90 -1.37
N GLN A 175 20.45 -12.66 -2.61
CA GLN A 175 21.17 -11.44 -2.97
C GLN A 175 20.31 -10.19 -2.71
N VAL A 176 19.05 -10.17 -3.18
CA VAL A 176 18.12 -9.06 -2.96
C VAL A 176 17.81 -8.88 -1.47
N LEU A 177 17.62 -9.97 -0.71
CA LEU A 177 17.38 -9.90 0.74
C LEU A 177 18.59 -9.32 1.50
N ASN A 178 19.80 -9.74 1.14
CA ASN A 178 21.03 -9.19 1.71
C ASN A 178 21.18 -7.70 1.40
N TYR A 179 20.85 -7.29 0.17
CA TYR A 179 20.84 -5.88 -0.21
C TYR A 179 19.85 -5.07 0.63
N LEU A 180 18.62 -5.55 0.80
CA LEU A 180 17.62 -4.92 1.66
C LEU A 180 18.13 -4.73 3.10
N ASN A 181 18.75 -5.76 3.67
CA ASN A 181 19.33 -5.69 5.01
C ASN A 181 20.44 -4.65 5.09
N GLN A 182 21.34 -4.59 4.11
CA GLN A 182 22.42 -3.60 4.06
C GLN A 182 21.89 -2.18 3.92
N THR A 183 20.93 -1.94 3.02
CA THR A 183 20.37 -0.61 2.77
C THR A 183 19.55 -0.08 3.94
N THR A 184 18.80 -0.94 4.62
CA THR A 184 17.88 -0.52 5.70
C THR A 184 18.47 -0.68 7.10
N GLY A 185 19.62 -1.33 7.25
CA GLY A 185 20.17 -1.73 8.56
C GLY A 185 19.40 -2.88 9.23
N SER A 186 18.48 -3.52 8.51
CA SER A 186 17.67 -4.64 9.01
C SER A 186 18.45 -5.96 9.05
N ARG A 187 17.87 -6.98 9.71
CA ARG A 187 18.46 -8.32 9.86
C ARG A 187 17.49 -9.44 9.52
N TYR A 188 16.74 -9.29 8.42
CA TYR A 188 15.81 -10.31 7.95
C TYR A 188 16.55 -11.60 7.59
N GLN A 189 16.09 -12.72 8.15
CA GLN A 189 16.69 -14.03 7.94
C GLN A 189 16.21 -14.67 6.64
N VAL A 190 17.05 -15.54 6.07
CA VAL A 190 16.73 -16.41 4.94
C VAL A 190 15.65 -17.40 5.39
N SER A 191 14.40 -17.04 5.18
CA SER A 191 13.23 -17.82 5.59
C SER A 191 12.14 -17.72 4.53
N LYS A 192 11.14 -18.60 4.62
CA LYS A 192 9.99 -18.61 3.71
C LYS A 192 9.29 -17.25 3.66
N SER A 193 9.00 -16.66 4.81
CA SER A 193 8.31 -15.35 4.90
C SER A 193 9.12 -14.19 4.33
N SER A 194 10.45 -14.26 4.36
CA SER A 194 11.34 -13.26 3.76
C SER A 194 11.51 -13.44 2.24
N LEU A 195 11.61 -14.68 1.76
CA LEU A 195 12.00 -14.97 0.37
C LEU A 195 10.83 -15.18 -0.58
N ASP A 196 9.65 -15.62 -0.10
CA ASP A 196 8.56 -16.04 -0.98
C ASP A 196 8.13 -14.93 -1.95
N ASN A 197 7.98 -13.70 -1.45
CA ASN A 197 7.59 -12.57 -2.30
C ASN A 197 8.69 -12.17 -3.29
N ILE A 198 9.96 -12.21 -2.87
CA ILE A 198 11.13 -11.92 -3.72
C ILE A 198 11.23 -12.94 -4.85
N ARG A 199 11.19 -14.23 -4.53
CA ARG A 199 11.17 -15.33 -5.50
C ARG A 199 9.97 -15.23 -6.43
N ALA A 200 8.80 -14.86 -5.92
CA ALA A 200 7.62 -14.65 -6.75
C ALA A 200 7.84 -13.52 -7.78
N ARG A 201 8.52 -12.41 -7.42
CA ARG A 201 8.87 -11.36 -8.39
C ARG A 201 9.85 -11.88 -9.45
N LEU A 202 10.86 -12.66 -9.06
CA LEU A 202 11.82 -13.27 -10.00
C LEU A 202 11.11 -14.21 -10.99
N ARG A 203 10.18 -15.05 -10.51
CA ARG A 203 9.38 -15.94 -11.37
C ARG A 203 8.43 -15.20 -12.31
N GLU A 204 8.01 -13.99 -11.94
CA GLU A 204 7.23 -13.11 -12.81
C GLU A 204 8.07 -12.37 -13.86
N GLY A 205 9.40 -12.52 -13.82
CA GLY A 205 10.33 -11.95 -14.80
C GLY A 205 10.97 -10.61 -14.38
N PHE A 206 10.75 -10.15 -13.14
CA PHE A 206 11.43 -8.97 -12.62
C PHE A 206 12.86 -9.29 -12.23
N THR A 207 13.82 -8.48 -12.65
CA THR A 207 15.24 -8.77 -12.41
C THR A 207 15.64 -8.45 -10.95
N PRO A 208 16.72 -9.06 -10.42
CA PRO A 208 17.23 -8.69 -9.10
C PRO A 208 17.63 -7.21 -9.02
N GLU A 209 18.09 -6.58 -10.10
CA GLU A 209 18.44 -5.16 -10.17
C GLU A 209 17.20 -4.27 -10.02
N GLU A 210 16.08 -4.62 -10.65
CA GLU A 210 14.81 -3.92 -10.51
C GLU A 210 14.28 -3.99 -9.07
N GLN A 211 14.45 -5.14 -8.43
CA GLN A 211 14.09 -5.34 -7.04
C GLN A 211 14.99 -4.52 -6.09
N GLN A 212 16.30 -4.49 -6.32
CA GLN A 212 17.24 -3.64 -5.58
C GLN A 212 16.94 -2.15 -5.78
N LEU A 213 16.63 -1.73 -7.01
CA LEU A 213 16.24 -0.35 -7.30
C LEU A 213 14.98 0.05 -6.54
N THR A 214 14.03 -0.87 -6.42
CA THR A 214 12.82 -0.66 -5.61
C THR A 214 13.18 -0.50 -4.13
N VAL A 215 14.11 -1.29 -3.60
CA VAL A 215 14.62 -1.12 -2.23
C VAL A 215 15.20 0.27 -2.02
N ASP A 216 16.07 0.73 -2.91
CA ASP A 216 16.70 2.06 -2.84
C ASP A 216 15.67 3.18 -2.80
N TYR A 217 14.72 3.13 -3.74
CA TYR A 217 13.66 4.13 -3.85
C TYR A 217 12.80 4.16 -2.59
N MET A 218 12.40 3.00 -2.08
CA MET A 218 11.53 2.91 -0.91
C MET A 218 12.27 3.31 0.37
N HIS A 219 13.56 2.96 0.50
CA HIS A 219 14.40 3.45 1.59
C HIS A 219 14.58 4.97 1.53
N ALA A 220 14.87 5.55 0.35
CA ALA A 220 14.95 7.00 0.19
C ALA A 220 13.61 7.70 0.48
N LYS A 221 12.49 7.02 0.20
CA LYS A 221 11.15 7.54 0.44
C LYS A 221 10.76 7.46 1.92
N TRP A 222 11.00 6.34 2.60
CA TRP A 222 10.43 6.05 3.91
C TRP A 222 11.45 5.92 5.04
N GLY A 223 12.74 5.73 4.73
CA GLY A 223 13.78 5.45 5.74
C GLY A 223 14.04 6.58 6.72
N GLY A 224 13.76 7.83 6.35
CA GLY A 224 13.87 9.00 7.25
C GLY A 224 12.64 9.25 8.13
N ASP A 225 11.57 8.47 7.95
CA ASP A 225 10.32 8.58 8.69
C ASP A 225 10.16 7.33 9.56
N LEU A 226 10.20 7.49 10.88
CA LEU A 226 10.23 6.37 11.83
C LEU A 226 8.98 5.48 11.73
N GLU A 227 7.81 6.05 11.46
CA GLU A 227 6.58 5.25 11.32
C GLU A 227 6.59 4.50 9.99
N MET A 228 7.04 5.16 8.92
CA MET A 228 7.04 4.54 7.59
C MET A 228 8.17 3.52 7.41
N ALA A 229 9.28 3.65 8.14
CA ALA A 229 10.41 2.73 8.10
C ALA A 229 10.05 1.29 8.52
N GLU A 230 9.03 1.10 9.38
CA GLU A 230 8.54 -0.22 9.80
C GLU A 230 8.05 -1.07 8.61
N TYR A 231 7.61 -0.40 7.53
CA TYR A 231 7.14 -1.06 6.31
C TYR A 231 8.27 -1.45 5.34
N LEU A 232 9.53 -1.13 5.64
CA LEU A 232 10.71 -1.54 4.86
C LEU A 232 11.07 -3.01 5.15
N ARG A 233 10.17 -3.92 4.78
CA ARG A 233 10.29 -5.37 4.97
C ARG A 233 9.97 -6.15 3.69
N PRO A 234 10.52 -7.36 3.50
CA PRO A 234 10.34 -8.11 2.27
C PRO A 234 8.86 -8.32 1.90
N SER A 235 8.03 -8.63 2.88
CA SER A 235 6.61 -8.91 2.67
C SER A 235 5.82 -7.71 2.14
N THR A 236 6.24 -6.49 2.47
CA THR A 236 5.55 -5.25 2.09
C THR A 236 6.12 -4.67 0.80
N LEU A 237 7.45 -4.69 0.63
CA LEU A 237 8.10 -4.14 -0.56
C LEU A 237 7.83 -5.00 -1.81
N PHE A 238 7.87 -6.32 -1.66
CA PHE A 238 7.72 -7.26 -2.78
C PHE A 238 6.31 -7.85 -2.88
N GLN A 239 5.31 -7.21 -2.25
CA GLN A 239 3.93 -7.65 -2.32
C GLN A 239 3.41 -7.56 -3.77
N PRO A 240 2.71 -8.59 -4.30
CA PRO A 240 2.31 -8.61 -5.70
C PRO A 240 1.48 -7.42 -6.17
N SER A 241 0.59 -6.94 -5.30
CA SER A 241 -0.32 -5.82 -5.60
C SER A 241 0.33 -4.44 -5.53
N LYS A 242 1.55 -4.32 -4.97
CA LYS A 242 2.22 -3.04 -4.72
C LYS A 242 3.53 -2.90 -5.48
N PHE A 243 4.25 -4.00 -5.63
CA PHE A 243 5.58 -4.02 -6.24
C PHE A 243 5.62 -3.33 -7.62
N PRO A 244 4.71 -3.59 -8.58
CA PRO A 244 4.76 -2.93 -9.89
C PRO A 244 4.69 -1.39 -9.80
N GLY A 245 3.84 -0.87 -8.91
CA GLY A 245 3.74 0.58 -8.70
C GLY A 245 4.95 1.17 -7.98
N TYR A 246 5.60 0.41 -7.10
CA TYR A 246 6.87 0.84 -6.50
C TYR A 246 8.00 0.85 -7.52
N LEU A 247 8.09 -0.17 -8.37
CA LEU A 247 9.09 -0.26 -9.43
C LEU A 247 8.92 0.88 -10.45
N GLU A 248 7.68 1.20 -10.86
CA GLU A 248 7.41 2.34 -11.73
C GLU A 248 7.89 3.66 -11.12
N GLY A 249 7.59 3.87 -9.84
CA GLY A 249 8.08 5.03 -9.08
C GLY A 249 9.60 5.05 -8.96
N ALA A 250 10.22 3.90 -8.72
CA ALA A 250 11.66 3.74 -8.61
C ALA A 250 12.37 4.03 -9.94
N ASN A 251 11.80 3.58 -11.05
CA ASN A 251 12.29 3.88 -12.40
C ASN A 251 12.22 5.38 -12.70
N ALA A 252 11.11 6.05 -12.35
CA ALA A 252 10.99 7.50 -12.52
C ALA A 252 11.98 8.28 -11.64
N TRP A 253 12.15 7.85 -10.38
CA TRP A 253 13.12 8.42 -9.44
C TRP A 253 14.56 8.23 -9.91
N ASN A 254 14.91 7.05 -10.42
CA ASN A 254 16.22 6.75 -11.00
C ASN A 254 16.51 7.64 -12.22
N ARG A 255 15.52 7.76 -13.13
CA ARG A 255 15.61 8.63 -14.32
C ARG A 255 15.77 10.12 -13.97
N ALA A 256 15.26 10.52 -12.81
CA ALA A 256 15.40 11.87 -12.27
C ALA A 256 16.73 12.10 -11.54
N GLY A 257 17.66 11.14 -11.55
CA GLY A 257 18.96 11.26 -10.90
C GLY A 257 18.94 10.97 -9.40
N ARG A 258 17.97 10.17 -8.93
CA ARG A 258 17.82 9.76 -7.52
C ARG A 258 17.78 10.95 -6.55
N PRO A 259 16.86 11.92 -6.75
CA PRO A 259 16.76 13.10 -5.90
C PRO A 259 16.54 12.73 -4.43
N ALA A 260 17.15 13.49 -3.52
CA ALA A 260 16.94 13.33 -2.08
C ALA A 260 15.52 13.75 -1.69
N ARG A 261 14.93 13.11 -0.67
CA ARG A 261 13.62 13.52 -0.15
C ARG A 261 13.81 14.51 1.00
N LYS A 262 13.37 15.77 0.84
CA LYS A 262 13.40 16.82 1.88
C LYS A 262 11.98 17.32 2.14
N ASN A 263 11.60 17.44 3.41
CA ASN A 263 10.28 17.91 3.85
C ASN A 263 9.11 17.21 3.11
N GLY A 264 9.22 15.88 2.94
CA GLY A 264 8.21 15.06 2.27
C GLY A 264 8.17 15.14 0.74
N LYS A 265 8.95 16.04 0.11
CA LYS A 265 9.04 16.22 -1.34
C LYS A 265 10.39 15.77 -1.89
N TRP A 266 10.41 15.31 -3.15
CA TRP A 266 11.64 15.02 -3.85
C TRP A 266 12.32 16.34 -4.24
N ASP A 267 13.48 16.59 -3.65
CA ASP A 267 14.36 17.68 -4.02
C ASP A 267 15.04 17.30 -5.34
N ARG A 268 14.33 17.59 -6.45
CA ARG A 268 14.87 17.51 -7.81
C ARG A 268 15.86 18.65 -8.04
N GLY A 269 16.77 18.85 -7.08
CA GLY A 269 17.73 19.95 -7.01
C GLY A 269 18.17 20.26 -8.42
N GLU A 270 18.00 21.53 -8.81
CA GLU A 270 18.00 21.99 -10.20
C GLU A 270 18.88 21.08 -11.03
N VAL A 271 18.25 20.14 -11.74
CA VAL A 271 18.99 19.22 -12.58
C VAL A 271 19.70 20.13 -13.55
N ALA A 272 21.01 20.30 -13.37
CA ALA A 272 21.89 20.92 -14.31
C ALA A 272 21.93 19.99 -15.52
N VAL A 273 20.81 19.96 -16.27
CA VAL A 273 20.88 19.91 -17.71
C VAL A 273 21.91 20.98 -18.03
N ASP A 274 23.02 20.60 -18.67
CA ASP A 274 24.04 21.52 -19.13
C ASP A 274 23.40 22.53 -20.09
N THR A 275 22.75 23.52 -19.48
CA THR A 275 22.02 24.63 -20.07
C THR A 275 22.96 25.81 -20.20
N SER A 276 24.16 25.71 -19.63
CA SER A 276 25.24 26.67 -19.80
C SER A 276 25.58 26.85 -21.29
N GLU A 277 25.68 25.75 -22.05
CA GLU A 277 25.89 25.81 -23.50
C GLU A 277 24.72 26.50 -24.21
N ARG A 278 23.48 26.08 -23.92
CA ARG A 278 22.26 26.63 -24.52
C ARG A 278 22.09 28.12 -24.25
N ASP A 279 22.27 28.54 -23.00
CA ASP A 279 22.01 29.90 -22.54
C ASP A 279 23.13 30.85 -22.98
N SER A 280 24.38 30.36 -23.02
CA SER A 280 25.51 31.10 -23.59
C SER A 280 25.41 31.21 -25.12
N ALA A 281 24.89 30.19 -25.79
CA ALA A 281 24.57 30.24 -27.23
C ALA A 281 23.42 31.21 -27.51
N TYR A 282 22.36 31.24 -26.69
CA TYR A 282 21.26 32.21 -26.83
C TYR A 282 21.77 33.65 -26.71
N ARG A 283 22.58 33.93 -25.69
CA ARG A 283 23.19 35.25 -25.49
C ARG A 283 24.03 35.69 -26.69
N ARG A 284 24.84 34.80 -27.26
CA ARG A 284 25.60 35.07 -28.49
C ARG A 284 24.69 35.28 -29.70
N PHE A 285 23.66 34.45 -29.84
CA PHE A 285 22.71 34.53 -30.94
C PHE A 285 21.94 35.87 -30.96
N ILE A 286 21.51 36.37 -29.79
CA ILE A 286 20.79 37.64 -29.67
C ILE A 286 21.74 38.85 -29.77
N SER A 287 22.90 38.80 -29.11
CA SER A 287 23.85 39.92 -29.12
C SER A 287 24.61 40.08 -30.44
N GLY A 288 24.67 39.02 -31.27
CA GLY A 288 25.44 39.02 -32.52
C GLY A 288 26.96 38.96 -32.32
N VAL A 289 27.42 38.81 -31.08
CA VAL A 289 28.86 38.74 -30.75
C VAL A 289 29.41 37.36 -31.08
N ALA A 290 30.50 37.33 -31.85
CA ALA A 290 31.20 36.10 -32.20
C ALA A 290 31.82 35.43 -30.97
N ALA A 291 31.77 34.10 -30.93
CA ALA A 291 32.31 33.31 -29.84
C ALA A 291 33.85 33.33 -29.83
N SER A 292 34.45 33.37 -28.64
CA SER A 292 35.91 33.20 -28.47
C SER A 292 36.39 31.76 -28.71
N LYS A 293 35.47 30.79 -28.66
CA LYS A 293 35.70 29.37 -28.96
C LYS A 293 34.78 28.92 -30.09
N ALA A 294 35.24 27.99 -30.93
CA ALA A 294 34.45 27.45 -32.03
C ALA A 294 33.10 26.88 -31.53
N PRO A 295 31.95 27.29 -32.12
CA PRO A 295 30.63 26.83 -31.69
C PRO A 295 30.44 25.36 -32.01
N SER A 296 29.71 24.65 -31.14
CA SER A 296 29.40 23.23 -31.34
C SER A 296 28.49 23.03 -32.56
N ASP A 297 28.49 21.83 -33.14
CA ASP A 297 27.60 21.54 -34.27
C ASP A 297 26.11 21.60 -33.87
N LEU A 298 25.80 21.41 -32.59
CA LEU A 298 24.44 21.57 -32.07
C LEU A 298 24.07 23.06 -32.07
N GLU A 299 24.96 23.92 -31.58
CA GLU A 299 24.77 25.37 -31.58
C GLU A 299 24.57 25.91 -33.01
N LYS A 300 25.39 25.48 -33.99
CA LYS A 300 25.24 25.90 -35.40
C LYS A 300 23.86 25.55 -35.96
N LEU A 301 23.39 24.33 -35.68
CA LEU A 301 22.08 23.86 -36.14
C LEU A 301 20.95 24.67 -35.48
N VAL A 302 21.04 24.89 -34.17
CA VAL A 302 20.03 25.66 -33.43
C VAL A 302 20.00 27.12 -33.89
N CYS A 303 21.15 27.77 -34.09
CA CYS A 303 21.22 29.13 -34.63
C CYS A 303 20.58 29.24 -36.02
N THR A 304 20.75 28.23 -36.86
CA THR A 304 20.14 28.19 -38.21
C THR A 304 18.62 28.11 -38.12
N GLU A 305 18.09 27.20 -37.31
CA GLU A 305 16.64 27.03 -37.11
C GLU A 305 16.01 28.24 -36.38
N ALA A 306 16.71 28.82 -35.40
CA ALA A 306 16.29 30.03 -34.71
C ALA A 306 16.25 31.25 -35.64
N SER A 307 17.14 31.32 -36.63
CA SER A 307 17.12 32.36 -37.67
C SER A 307 15.91 32.19 -38.58
N LYS A 308 15.61 30.97 -39.03
CA LYS A 308 14.40 30.66 -39.81
C LYS A 308 13.11 31.03 -39.05
N ALA A 309 13.09 30.77 -37.75
CA ALA A 309 11.97 31.11 -36.88
C ALA A 309 11.94 32.60 -36.46
N SER A 310 12.84 33.45 -36.96
CA SER A 310 12.89 34.89 -36.65
C SER A 310 12.95 35.21 -35.15
N VAL A 311 13.66 34.37 -34.38
CA VAL A 311 13.73 34.47 -32.90
C VAL A 311 14.28 35.82 -32.43
N ARG A 312 15.18 36.46 -33.19
CA ARG A 312 15.71 37.81 -32.86
C ARG A 312 14.65 38.91 -32.88
N GLY A 313 13.60 38.77 -33.69
CA GLY A 313 12.52 39.75 -33.80
C GLY A 313 11.38 39.53 -32.81
N MET A 314 11.43 38.47 -32.01
CA MET A 314 10.38 38.13 -31.05
C MET A 314 10.51 38.93 -29.76
N ARG A 315 9.40 39.09 -29.02
CA ARG A 315 9.43 39.59 -27.64
C ARG A 315 10.26 38.63 -26.77
N SER A 316 11.02 39.17 -25.82
CA SER A 316 12.01 38.44 -25.01
C SER A 316 11.50 37.09 -24.46
N ASP A 317 10.30 37.08 -23.86
CA ASP A 317 9.76 35.89 -23.20
C ASP A 317 9.43 34.78 -24.23
N PHE A 318 8.92 35.19 -25.38
CA PHE A 318 8.58 34.29 -26.47
C PHE A 318 9.83 33.82 -27.22
N ALA A 319 10.84 34.68 -27.34
CA ALA A 319 12.14 34.35 -27.93
C ALA A 319 12.87 33.28 -27.12
N ILE A 320 12.91 33.41 -25.79
CA ILE A 320 13.51 32.43 -24.87
C ILE A 320 12.77 31.09 -24.96
N SER A 321 11.44 31.12 -24.91
CA SER A 321 10.62 29.90 -25.01
C SER A 321 10.84 29.17 -26.33
N THR A 322 10.86 29.92 -27.44
CA THR A 322 11.08 29.37 -28.79
C THR A 322 12.49 28.82 -28.95
N TRP A 323 13.51 29.51 -28.44
CA TRP A 323 14.89 29.03 -28.43
C TRP A 323 15.03 27.70 -27.69
N ASN A 324 14.44 27.61 -26.49
CA ASN A 324 14.48 26.39 -25.68
C ASN A 324 13.81 25.20 -26.38
N ARG A 325 12.70 25.45 -27.09
CA ARG A 325 12.02 24.42 -27.89
C ARG A 325 12.90 23.94 -29.05
N ILE A 326 13.48 24.86 -29.82
CA ILE A 326 14.36 24.53 -30.97
C ILE A 326 15.59 23.75 -30.50
N TRP A 327 16.21 24.18 -29.40
CA TRP A 327 17.37 23.49 -28.83
C TRP A 327 17.06 22.03 -28.48
N LYS A 328 15.90 21.78 -27.87
CA LYS A 328 15.43 20.44 -27.50
C LYS A 328 15.19 19.56 -28.74
N GLU A 329 14.53 20.11 -29.76
CA GLU A 329 14.25 19.39 -31.02
C GLU A 329 15.54 19.03 -31.77
N CYS A 330 16.49 19.96 -31.87
CA CYS A 330 17.78 19.71 -32.50
C CYS A 330 18.61 18.65 -31.74
N ALA A 331 18.63 18.71 -30.41
CA ALA A 331 19.34 17.72 -29.59
C ALA A 331 18.75 16.31 -29.76
N GLN A 332 17.43 16.18 -29.83
CA GLN A 332 16.74 14.90 -30.05
C GLN A 332 17.04 14.30 -31.44
N ARG A 333 17.02 15.11 -32.51
CA ARG A 333 17.37 14.66 -33.86
C ARG A 333 18.80 14.11 -33.94
N ARG A 334 19.74 14.72 -33.22
CA ARG A 334 21.14 14.25 -33.16
C ARG A 334 21.30 12.91 -32.45
N GLN A 335 20.47 12.62 -31.45
CA GLN A 335 20.51 11.33 -30.76
C GLN A 335 19.93 10.22 -31.63
N GLN A 336 18.85 10.50 -32.37
CA GLN A 336 18.23 9.52 -33.29
C GLN A 336 19.12 9.22 -34.50
N GLY A 337 19.84 10.21 -35.04
CA GLY A 337 20.76 10.02 -36.16
C GLY A 337 22.09 9.32 -35.83
N LYS A 338 22.38 9.04 -34.55
CA LYS A 338 23.55 8.25 -34.12
C LYS A 338 23.23 6.75 -33.93
N SER A 339 21.97 6.35 -34.08
CA SER A 339 21.49 4.99 -33.88
C SER A 339 21.02 4.30 -35.17
N ALA A 340 21.38 4.85 -36.33
CA ALA A 340 21.13 4.29 -37.66
C ALA A 340 22.47 4.10 -38.37
#